data_AF-A0A087W0L9-F1
#
_entry.id   AF-A0A087W0L9-F1
#
_cell.length_a   1.000
_cell.length_b   1.000
_cell.length_c   1.000
_cell.angle_alpha   90.00
_cell.angle_beta   90.00
_cell.angle_gamma   90.00
#
_symmetry.space_group_name_H-M   'P 1'
#
loop_
_entity.id
_entity.type
_entity.pdbx_description
1 polymer ?
#
loop_
_entity_poly.entity_id
_entity_poly.type
_entity_poly.pdbx_seq_one_letter_code
_entity_poly.pdbx_strand_id
1 'polypeptide(L)'
;MHLNQTFVRAASHLTGEWCRNNQKLILACDMDETLLTESEDDQHFILRPKVLYMLRNLRAFYELCLVTYSTRDRTEDILRLKLDPNRRLFNGRVLCREDVLAGFENKREALFAHLPQGKTSKGLMKVRRLKPGYIVRPPAWPYIVMLDDFPAAWSNFSSCIPIRPFLLGPDGGGLNSNGKASTKILSGECGYMLSVYRFLVKLHAAVFQRVRTPIEVDMNCAPIRVRAERRVMGRKNSSGSNGQAHMTAFSALVSLKRRINSAQRFQNMCYVDPGQLLTFECIRTPNERRSRSAINQSHVFVDSQ
;
A
#
# COMPACT_ATOMS: atom_id res chain seq x y z
N MET A 1 -16.95 -20.38 -11.43
CA MET A 1 -15.77 -19.53 -11.17
C MET A 1 -14.68 -20.34 -10.50
N HIS A 2 -13.54 -20.49 -11.15
CA HIS A 2 -12.36 -21.16 -10.59
C HIS A 2 -11.33 -20.10 -10.19
N LEU A 3 -10.91 -20.12 -8.92
CA LEU A 3 -9.85 -19.25 -8.42
C LEU A 3 -8.47 -19.81 -8.78
N ASN A 4 -7.50 -18.92 -9.01
CA ASN A 4 -6.10 -19.26 -9.17
C ASN A 4 -5.55 -19.94 -7.91
N GLN A 5 -5.34 -21.26 -7.97
CA GLN A 5 -4.91 -22.05 -6.81
C GLN A 5 -3.47 -21.75 -6.37
N THR A 6 -2.63 -21.25 -7.27
CA THR A 6 -1.27 -20.82 -6.92
C THR A 6 -1.31 -19.58 -6.05
N PHE A 7 -2.10 -18.57 -6.43
CA PHE A 7 -2.33 -17.39 -5.62
C PHE A 7 -2.95 -17.75 -4.26
N VAL A 8 -4.04 -18.51 -4.27
CA VAL A 8 -4.78 -18.87 -3.03
C VAL A 8 -3.86 -19.58 -2.03
N ARG A 9 -3.01 -20.51 -2.49
CA ARG A 9 -2.02 -21.17 -1.62
C ARG A 9 -0.98 -20.18 -1.08
N ALA A 10 -0.41 -19.35 -1.96
CA ALA A 10 0.61 -18.37 -1.58
C ALA A 10 0.08 -17.26 -0.64
N ALA A 11 -1.19 -16.92 -0.75
CA ALA A 11 -1.87 -15.89 0.03
C ALA A 11 -2.64 -16.43 1.24
N SER A 12 -2.62 -17.74 1.49
CA SER A 12 -3.41 -18.41 2.54
C SER A 12 -3.19 -17.84 3.96
N HIS A 13 -1.99 -17.30 4.22
CA HIS A 13 -1.63 -16.68 5.50
C HIS A 13 -2.09 -15.22 5.63
N LEU A 14 -2.51 -14.55 4.54
CA LEU A 14 -2.86 -13.12 4.51
C LEU A 14 -4.22 -12.85 5.15
N THR A 15 -4.30 -13.00 6.47
CA THR A 15 -5.46 -12.67 7.29
C THR A 15 -5.26 -11.32 7.99
N GLY A 16 -6.35 -10.70 8.46
CA GLY A 16 -6.25 -9.47 9.25
C GLY A 16 -5.47 -9.66 10.55
N GLU A 17 -5.58 -10.84 11.17
CA GLU A 17 -4.78 -11.19 12.35
C GLU A 17 -3.30 -11.34 12.01
N TRP A 18 -2.96 -12.02 10.91
CA TRP A 18 -1.59 -12.16 10.47
C TRP A 18 -0.95 -10.79 10.19
N CYS A 19 -1.68 -9.87 9.53
CA CYS A 19 -1.21 -8.51 9.26
C CYS A 19 -0.85 -7.77 10.56
N ARG A 20 -1.68 -7.89 11.60
CA ARG A 20 -1.41 -7.29 12.92
C ARG A 20 -0.23 -7.94 13.62
N ASN A 21 -0.21 -9.27 13.71
CA ASN A 21 0.80 -10.01 14.46
C ASN A 21 2.20 -9.86 13.84
N ASN A 22 2.28 -9.80 12.51
CA ASN A 22 3.53 -9.63 11.78
C ASN A 22 3.86 -8.16 11.50
N GLN A 23 2.97 -7.23 11.88
CA GLN A 23 3.06 -5.81 11.53
C GLN A 23 3.37 -5.61 10.05
N LYS A 24 2.61 -6.29 9.18
CA LYS A 24 2.75 -6.16 7.73
C LYS A 24 1.44 -5.75 7.10
N LEU A 25 1.54 -4.87 6.11
CA LEU A 25 0.45 -4.53 5.22
C LEU A 25 0.48 -5.43 3.97
N ILE A 26 -0.55 -5.38 3.14
CA ILE A 26 -0.56 -6.05 1.82
C ILE A 26 -0.47 -4.96 0.77
N LEU A 27 0.51 -5.05 -0.14
CA LEU A 27 0.64 -4.14 -1.28
C LEU A 27 0.25 -4.89 -2.55
N ALA A 28 -0.88 -4.51 -3.15
CA ALA A 28 -1.28 -4.98 -4.47
C ALA A 28 -0.87 -3.93 -5.51
N CYS A 29 0.05 -4.28 -6.40
CA CYS A 29 0.53 -3.40 -7.46
C CYS A 29 -0.01 -3.82 -8.82
N ASP A 30 -0.32 -2.86 -9.68
CA ASP A 30 -0.34 -3.09 -11.12
C ASP A 30 1.07 -3.29 -11.68
N MET A 31 1.16 -3.67 -12.95
CA MET A 31 2.41 -3.86 -13.68
C MET A 31 2.65 -2.77 -14.73
N ASP A 32 1.78 -2.70 -15.73
CA ASP A 32 1.91 -1.82 -16.90
C ASP A 32 1.68 -0.38 -16.49
N GLU A 33 2.52 0.54 -16.98
CA GLU A 33 2.56 1.98 -16.68
C GLU A 33 2.73 2.33 -15.18
N THR A 34 2.65 1.37 -14.27
CA THR A 34 2.93 1.51 -12.85
C THR A 34 4.39 1.14 -12.54
N LEU A 35 4.81 -0.09 -12.86
CA LEU A 35 6.13 -0.64 -12.54
C LEU A 35 7.09 -0.65 -13.73
N LEU A 36 6.55 -0.67 -14.95
CA LEU A 36 7.28 -0.74 -16.20
C LEU A 36 6.49 -0.09 -17.33
N THR A 37 7.14 0.09 -18.47
CA THR A 37 6.51 0.55 -19.71
C THR A 37 7.11 -0.22 -20.88
N GLU A 38 6.45 -0.17 -22.02
CA GLU A 38 6.97 -0.71 -23.29
C GLU A 38 7.89 0.33 -23.94
N SER A 39 8.95 -0.14 -24.61
CA SER A 39 9.76 0.73 -25.46
C SER A 39 9.00 1.08 -26.74
N GLU A 40 9.40 2.15 -27.42
CA GLU A 40 8.74 2.63 -28.65
C GLU A 40 8.76 1.62 -29.81
N ASP A 41 9.67 0.65 -29.78
CA ASP A 41 9.72 -0.43 -30.76
C ASP A 41 8.75 -1.58 -30.43
N ASP A 42 8.03 -1.50 -29.31
CA ASP A 42 7.20 -2.55 -28.70
C ASP A 42 7.92 -3.90 -28.49
N GLN A 43 9.25 -3.92 -28.59
CA GLN A 43 10.03 -5.15 -28.52
C GLN A 43 10.56 -5.43 -27.11
N HIS A 44 10.69 -4.39 -26.27
CA HIS A 44 11.34 -4.51 -24.97
C HIS A 44 10.56 -3.80 -23.87
N PHE A 45 10.74 -4.26 -22.63
CA PHE A 45 10.15 -3.64 -21.45
C PHE A 45 11.21 -2.83 -20.70
N ILE A 46 10.86 -1.61 -20.32
CA ILE A 46 11.67 -0.72 -19.52
C ILE A 46 11.10 -0.69 -18.10
N LEU A 47 11.88 -1.17 -17.13
CA LEU A 47 11.50 -1.06 -15.73
C LEU A 47 11.54 0.40 -15.29
N ARG A 48 10.54 0.81 -14.51
CA ARG A 48 10.53 2.13 -13.91
C ARG A 48 11.75 2.31 -12.99
N PRO A 49 12.53 3.41 -13.12
CA PRO A 49 13.73 3.60 -12.32
C PRO A 49 13.48 3.44 -10.82
N LYS A 50 14.38 2.72 -10.13
CA LYS A 50 14.28 2.37 -8.70
C LYS A 50 13.06 1.53 -8.28
N VAL A 51 12.25 1.01 -9.21
CA VAL A 51 11.11 0.14 -8.86
C VAL A 51 11.54 -1.13 -8.10
N LEU A 52 12.60 -1.80 -8.55
CA LEU A 52 13.13 -2.98 -7.86
C LEU A 52 13.70 -2.64 -6.49
N TYR A 53 14.30 -1.46 -6.33
CA TYR A 53 14.75 -0.97 -5.03
C TYR A 53 13.55 -0.80 -4.09
N MET A 54 12.49 -0.13 -4.54
CA MET A 54 11.27 0.05 -3.76
C MET A 54 10.67 -1.32 -3.38
N LEU A 55 10.39 -2.19 -4.34
CA LEU A 55 9.74 -3.49 -4.09
C LEU A 55 10.56 -4.36 -3.14
N ARG A 56 11.89 -4.46 -3.33
CA ARG A 56 12.76 -5.28 -2.46
C ARG A 56 12.76 -4.78 -1.01
N ASN A 57 12.84 -3.47 -0.80
CA ASN A 57 12.86 -2.88 0.54
C ASN A 57 11.48 -2.92 1.21
N LEU A 58 10.39 -2.80 0.44
CA LEU A 58 9.04 -2.88 0.99
C LEU A 58 8.67 -4.27 1.53
N ARG A 59 9.39 -5.35 1.17
CA ARG A 59 9.13 -6.70 1.72
C ARG A 59 9.25 -6.79 3.24
N ALA A 60 9.98 -5.87 3.87
CA ALA A 60 10.06 -5.77 5.33
C ALA A 60 8.73 -5.29 5.96
N PHE A 61 7.95 -4.49 5.22
CA PHE A 61 6.75 -3.81 5.70
C PHE A 61 5.46 -4.33 5.06
N TYR A 62 5.56 -4.95 3.88
CA TYR A 62 4.45 -5.39 3.05
C TYR A 62 4.64 -6.82 2.54
N GLU A 63 3.54 -7.55 2.43
CA GLU A 63 3.45 -8.69 1.51
C GLU A 63 3.00 -8.19 0.14
N LEU A 64 3.80 -8.50 -0.89
CA LEU A 64 3.60 -8.00 -2.24
C LEU A 64 2.72 -8.95 -3.06
N CYS A 65 1.75 -8.38 -3.76
CA CYS A 65 0.91 -9.04 -4.75
C CYS A 65 1.00 -8.26 -6.07
N LEU A 66 1.06 -8.97 -7.20
CA LEU A 66 0.93 -8.38 -8.53
C LEU A 66 -0.47 -8.67 -9.05
N VAL A 67 -1.19 -7.64 -9.50
CA VAL A 67 -2.55 -7.78 -10.05
C VAL A 67 -2.63 -6.93 -11.31
N THR A 68 -2.61 -7.57 -12.47
CA THR A 68 -2.47 -6.91 -13.77
C THR A 68 -3.54 -7.35 -14.76
N TYR A 69 -3.87 -6.47 -15.71
CA TYR A 69 -4.63 -6.81 -16.91
C TYR A 69 -3.74 -7.33 -18.05
N SER A 70 -2.45 -7.56 -17.84
CA SER A 70 -1.59 -8.28 -18.77
C SER A 70 -1.94 -9.78 -18.82
N THR A 71 -1.72 -10.42 -19.97
CA THR A 71 -1.85 -11.88 -20.09
C THR A 71 -0.82 -12.57 -19.21
N ARG A 72 -1.09 -13.82 -18.82
CA ARG A 72 -0.17 -14.58 -17.99
C ARG A 72 1.16 -14.87 -18.65
N ASP A 73 1.16 -15.24 -19.91
CA ASP A 73 2.39 -15.53 -20.65
C ASP A 73 3.33 -14.30 -20.65
N ARG A 74 2.80 -13.12 -21.02
CA ARG A 74 3.54 -11.85 -20.97
C ARG A 74 4.04 -11.54 -19.56
N THR A 75 3.18 -11.72 -18.55
CA THR A 75 3.53 -11.43 -17.15
C THR A 75 4.62 -12.36 -16.63
N GLU A 76 4.55 -13.65 -16.94
CA GLU A 76 5.55 -14.64 -16.54
C GLU A 76 6.91 -14.38 -17.20
N ASP A 77 6.92 -13.98 -18.47
CA ASP A 77 8.14 -13.58 -19.17
C ASP A 77 8.80 -12.36 -18.54
N ILE A 78 8.02 -11.30 -18.26
CA ILE A 78 8.50 -10.09 -17.59
C ILE A 78 9.05 -10.41 -16.18
N LEU A 79 8.32 -11.23 -15.41
CA LEU A 79 8.74 -11.64 -14.07
C LEU A 79 10.06 -12.40 -14.13
N ARG A 80 10.17 -13.38 -15.03
CA ARG A 80 11.36 -14.22 -15.19
C ARG A 80 12.57 -13.39 -15.62
N LEU A 81 12.39 -12.44 -16.54
CA LEU A 81 13.50 -11.73 -17.18
C LEU A 81 13.95 -10.48 -16.42
N LYS A 82 13.02 -9.73 -15.81
CA LYS A 82 13.30 -8.37 -15.33
C LYS A 82 12.85 -8.12 -13.89
N LEU A 83 11.63 -8.54 -13.51
CA LEU A 83 10.99 -8.04 -12.30
C LEU A 83 11.21 -8.93 -11.05
N ASP A 84 11.00 -10.25 -11.15
CA ASP A 84 11.19 -11.20 -10.04
C ASP A 84 11.81 -12.55 -10.49
N PRO A 85 13.04 -12.57 -11.05
CA PRO A 85 13.63 -13.79 -11.62
C PRO A 85 13.72 -14.95 -10.63
N ASN A 86 13.90 -14.65 -9.34
CA ASN A 86 14.02 -15.63 -8.26
C ASN A 86 12.68 -16.01 -7.63
N ARG A 87 11.56 -15.46 -8.10
CA ARG A 87 10.20 -15.68 -7.57
C ARG A 87 10.07 -15.37 -6.06
N ARG A 88 10.87 -14.45 -5.54
CA ARG A 88 10.93 -14.11 -4.11
C ARG A 88 10.14 -12.86 -3.74
N LEU A 89 9.88 -11.96 -4.69
CA LEU A 89 9.12 -10.74 -4.45
C LEU A 89 7.64 -11.06 -4.26
N PHE A 90 7.03 -11.72 -5.24
CA PHE A 90 5.59 -11.99 -5.25
C PHE A 90 5.25 -13.40 -4.78
N ASN A 91 6.20 -14.35 -4.86
CA ASN A 91 6.04 -15.72 -4.35
C ASN A 91 4.73 -16.40 -4.77
N GLY A 92 4.36 -16.28 -6.05
CA GLY A 92 3.12 -16.85 -6.60
C GLY A 92 1.84 -16.04 -6.35
N ARG A 93 1.92 -14.88 -5.69
CA ARG A 93 0.80 -13.94 -5.52
C ARG A 93 0.67 -13.02 -6.73
N VAL A 94 0.41 -13.63 -7.88
CA VAL A 94 0.23 -12.94 -9.17
C VAL A 94 -1.16 -13.29 -9.71
N LEU A 95 -1.96 -12.26 -10.01
CA LEU A 95 -3.20 -12.37 -10.76
C LEU A 95 -3.03 -11.65 -12.09
N CYS A 96 -3.29 -12.37 -13.17
CA CYS A 96 -3.21 -11.85 -14.54
C CYS A 96 -4.61 -11.59 -15.09
N ARG A 97 -4.70 -11.11 -16.34
CA ARG A 97 -5.95 -10.85 -17.06
C ARG A 97 -6.95 -11.98 -16.91
N GLU A 98 -6.51 -13.22 -17.10
CA GLU A 98 -7.39 -14.38 -17.10
C GLU A 98 -7.92 -14.69 -15.69
N ASP A 99 -7.22 -14.28 -14.63
CA ASP A 99 -7.70 -14.41 -13.25
C ASP A 99 -8.66 -13.27 -12.87
N VAL A 100 -8.42 -12.06 -13.38
CA VAL A 100 -9.26 -10.88 -13.11
C VAL A 100 -10.55 -10.95 -13.92
N LEU A 101 -10.49 -11.36 -15.18
CA LEU A 101 -11.67 -11.48 -16.06
C LEU A 101 -12.35 -12.85 -15.95
N ALA A 102 -12.00 -13.69 -14.97
CA ALA A 102 -12.65 -14.97 -14.69
C ALA A 102 -14.06 -14.84 -14.08
N GLY A 103 -14.81 -13.80 -14.44
CA GLY A 103 -16.13 -13.47 -13.92
C GLY A 103 -16.14 -12.46 -12.77
N PHE A 104 -15.05 -11.70 -12.57
CA PHE A 104 -15.04 -10.53 -11.69
C PHE A 104 -15.16 -9.24 -12.51
N GLU A 105 -15.72 -8.19 -11.92
CA GLU A 105 -15.90 -6.89 -12.58
C GLU A 105 -14.59 -6.10 -12.69
N ASN A 106 -13.65 -6.32 -11.78
CA ASN A 106 -12.44 -5.50 -11.65
C ASN A 106 -11.35 -6.17 -10.79
N LYS A 107 -10.15 -5.57 -10.75
CA LYS A 107 -8.99 -6.07 -9.99
C LYS A 107 -9.28 -6.22 -8.49
N ARG A 108 -10.07 -5.31 -7.91
CA ARG A 108 -10.43 -5.35 -6.48
C ARG A 108 -11.20 -6.61 -6.14
N GLU A 109 -12.25 -6.89 -6.90
CA GLU A 109 -13.11 -8.05 -6.66
C GLU A 109 -12.32 -9.35 -6.86
N ALA A 110 -11.52 -9.43 -7.92
CA ALA A 110 -10.64 -10.56 -8.18
C ALA A 110 -9.67 -10.78 -7.00
N LEU A 111 -8.93 -9.76 -6.57
CA LEU A 111 -8.02 -9.85 -5.43
C LEU A 111 -8.75 -10.30 -4.16
N PHE A 112 -9.91 -9.71 -3.86
CA PHE A 112 -10.66 -10.01 -2.65
C PHE A 112 -11.15 -11.45 -2.60
N ALA A 113 -11.60 -11.99 -3.74
CA ALA A 113 -12.04 -13.37 -3.84
C ALA A 113 -10.89 -14.38 -3.67
N HIS A 114 -9.67 -14.03 -4.06
CA HIS A 114 -8.48 -14.89 -3.94
C HIS A 114 -7.81 -14.84 -2.56
N LEU A 115 -8.18 -13.89 -1.69
CA LEU A 115 -7.68 -13.81 -0.32
C LEU A 115 -8.46 -14.73 0.64
N PRO A 116 -7.88 -15.10 1.81
CA PRO A 116 -8.57 -15.90 2.80
C PRO A 116 -9.90 -15.29 3.22
N GLN A 117 -10.97 -16.07 3.15
CA GLN A 117 -12.30 -15.65 3.59
C GLN A 117 -12.51 -15.99 5.08
N GLY A 118 -13.24 -15.14 5.80
CA GLY A 118 -13.57 -15.38 7.20
C GLY A 118 -14.38 -16.67 7.36
N LYS A 119 -14.09 -17.45 8.40
CA LYS A 119 -14.97 -18.57 8.81
C LYS A 119 -16.21 -17.94 9.46
N THR A 120 -17.38 -18.08 8.83
CA THR A 120 -18.64 -17.89 9.55
C THR A 120 -19.04 -19.22 10.20
N SER A 121 -19.98 -19.18 11.15
CA SER A 121 -20.48 -20.34 11.93
C SER A 121 -21.06 -21.50 11.09
N LYS A 122 -21.06 -21.41 9.75
CA LYS A 122 -21.50 -22.45 8.81
C LYS A 122 -20.40 -22.97 7.87
N GLY A 123 -19.13 -22.84 8.26
CA GLY A 123 -17.98 -23.33 7.49
C GLY A 123 -17.36 -22.29 6.57
N LEU A 124 -16.24 -22.63 5.91
CA LEU A 124 -15.59 -21.76 4.92
C LEU A 124 -16.62 -21.27 3.90
N MET A 125 -16.72 -19.95 3.69
CA MET A 125 -17.47 -19.44 2.55
C MET A 125 -16.84 -20.00 1.27
N LYS A 126 -17.47 -21.02 0.69
CA LYS A 126 -17.25 -21.32 -0.72
C LYS A 126 -17.66 -20.06 -1.47
N VAL A 127 -16.72 -19.44 -2.17
CA VAL A 127 -16.91 -18.31 -3.10
C VAL A 127 -18.05 -18.56 -4.12
N ARG A 128 -18.52 -19.82 -4.21
CA ARG A 128 -19.67 -20.30 -5.01
C ARG A 128 -21.06 -19.72 -4.68
N ARG A 129 -21.27 -18.88 -3.66
CA ARG A 129 -22.61 -18.33 -3.36
C ARG A 129 -22.61 -16.84 -3.09
N LEU A 130 -22.05 -16.06 -4.01
CA LEU A 130 -22.30 -14.64 -4.04
C LEU A 130 -23.39 -14.35 -5.05
N LYS A 131 -24.49 -13.76 -4.54
CA LYS A 131 -25.46 -13.09 -5.40
C LYS A 131 -24.69 -12.00 -6.17
N PRO A 132 -24.98 -11.78 -7.46
CA PRO A 132 -24.44 -10.64 -8.20
C PRO A 132 -24.58 -9.36 -7.37
N GLY A 133 -23.48 -8.61 -7.19
CA GLY A 133 -23.47 -7.33 -6.47
C GLY A 133 -22.97 -7.33 -5.01
N TYR A 134 -22.70 -8.49 -4.38
CA TYR A 134 -22.12 -8.53 -3.03
C TYR A 134 -20.61 -8.80 -3.04
N ILE A 135 -19.82 -7.73 -2.93
CA ILE A 135 -18.36 -7.84 -2.76
C ILE A 135 -18.05 -8.34 -1.35
N VAL A 136 -17.62 -9.60 -1.23
CA VAL A 136 -17.10 -10.10 0.04
C VAL A 136 -15.77 -9.45 0.32
N ARG A 137 -15.69 -8.77 1.47
CA ARG A 137 -14.43 -8.21 1.94
C ARG A 137 -13.70 -9.27 2.78
N PRO A 138 -12.52 -9.76 2.36
CA PRO A 138 -11.74 -10.72 3.16
C PRO A 138 -11.32 -10.06 4.48
N PRO A 139 -11.10 -10.78 5.59
CA PRO A 139 -10.73 -10.17 6.88
C PRO A 139 -9.48 -9.28 6.85
N ALA A 140 -8.59 -9.48 5.87
CA ALA A 140 -7.41 -8.64 5.67
C ALA A 140 -7.66 -7.33 4.90
N TRP A 141 -8.87 -7.12 4.36
CA TRP A 141 -9.20 -5.96 3.52
C TRP A 141 -8.79 -4.59 4.09
N PRO A 142 -8.84 -4.31 5.41
CA PRO A 142 -8.45 -3.01 5.95
C PRO A 142 -6.94 -2.74 5.85
N TYR A 143 -6.12 -3.79 5.64
CA TYR A 143 -4.66 -3.74 5.58
C TYR A 143 -4.10 -3.77 4.15
N ILE A 144 -4.98 -3.80 3.14
CA ILE A 144 -4.60 -3.77 1.73
C ILE A 144 -4.40 -2.33 1.28
N VAL A 145 -3.27 -2.07 0.63
CA VAL A 145 -2.94 -0.85 -0.11
C VAL A 145 -2.81 -1.24 -1.58
N MET A 146 -3.46 -0.49 -2.47
CA MET A 146 -3.38 -0.72 -3.92
C MET A 146 -2.55 0.39 -4.56
N LEU A 147 -1.72 0.03 -5.54
CA LEU A 147 -0.83 0.92 -6.26
C LEU A 147 -1.08 0.73 -7.76
N ASP A 148 -1.66 1.72 -8.42
CA ASP A 148 -2.11 1.61 -9.80
C ASP A 148 -2.19 3.01 -10.42
N ASP A 149 -1.79 3.16 -11.67
CA ASP A 149 -1.89 4.40 -12.45
C ASP A 149 -3.31 4.66 -12.98
N PHE A 150 -4.15 3.62 -13.00
CA PHE A 150 -5.56 3.66 -13.35
C PHE A 150 -6.46 3.20 -12.19
N PRO A 151 -6.70 4.04 -11.16
CA PRO A 151 -7.51 3.69 -9.97
C PRO A 151 -8.93 3.19 -10.26
N ALA A 152 -9.50 3.52 -11.43
CA ALA A 152 -10.80 3.03 -11.86
C ALA A 152 -10.81 1.50 -12.03
N ALA A 153 -9.67 0.86 -12.36
CA ALA A 153 -9.50 -0.61 -12.34
C ALA A 153 -9.73 -1.24 -10.96
N TRP A 154 -9.76 -0.43 -9.90
CA TRP A 154 -10.05 -0.83 -8.53
C TRP A 154 -11.37 -0.22 -8.02
N SER A 155 -12.23 0.26 -8.92
CA SER A 155 -13.45 1.01 -8.60
C SER A 155 -13.20 2.23 -7.72
N ASN A 156 -12.05 2.92 -7.92
CA ASN A 156 -11.65 4.08 -7.14
C ASN A 156 -11.62 3.82 -5.62
N PHE A 157 -11.27 2.59 -5.21
CA PHE A 157 -11.29 2.20 -3.81
C PHE A 157 -10.40 3.11 -2.95
N SER A 158 -10.83 3.42 -1.72
CA SER A 158 -10.14 4.41 -0.90
C SER A 158 -8.69 4.04 -0.54
N SER A 159 -8.36 2.75 -0.49
CA SER A 159 -6.99 2.28 -0.30
C SER A 159 -6.13 2.26 -1.57
N CYS A 160 -6.69 2.63 -2.72
CA CYS A 160 -5.94 2.81 -3.95
C CYS A 160 -5.22 4.15 -3.97
N ILE A 161 -3.92 4.08 -4.21
CA ILE A 161 -3.00 5.21 -4.36
C ILE A 161 -2.75 5.37 -5.85
N PRO A 162 -3.21 6.47 -6.46
CA PRO A 162 -2.96 6.75 -7.86
C PRO A 162 -1.47 7.00 -8.06
N ILE A 163 -0.88 6.33 -9.04
CA ILE A 163 0.51 6.55 -9.44
C ILE A 163 0.57 7.26 -10.77
N ARG A 164 1.54 8.15 -10.95
CA ARG A 164 1.73 8.81 -12.24
C ARG A 164 2.11 7.75 -13.27
N PRO A 165 1.39 7.62 -14.40
CA PRO A 165 1.76 6.70 -15.48
C PRO A 165 3.22 6.87 -15.88
N PHE A 166 3.92 5.76 -16.07
CA PHE A 166 5.29 5.70 -16.54
C PHE A 166 5.26 5.51 -18.05
N LEU A 167 5.40 6.60 -18.77
CA LEU A 167 5.37 6.64 -20.24
C LEU A 167 6.71 7.22 -20.74
N LEU A 168 7.30 6.56 -21.73
CA LEU A 168 8.53 6.98 -22.40
C LEU A 168 8.21 7.13 -23.89
N GLY A 169 7.83 8.34 -24.31
CA GLY A 169 7.49 8.63 -25.71
C GLY A 169 7.65 10.11 -26.06
N PRO A 170 7.38 10.50 -27.31
CA PRO A 170 7.55 11.87 -27.82
C PRO A 170 6.67 12.86 -27.04
N ASP A 171 5.43 12.45 -26.75
CA ASP A 171 4.46 13.22 -25.97
C ASP A 171 4.71 13.15 -24.45
N GLY A 172 5.56 12.21 -24.01
CA GLY A 172 6.06 12.09 -22.63
C GLY A 172 7.34 12.88 -22.37
N GLY A 173 7.78 13.70 -23.33
CA GLY A 173 9.00 14.53 -23.27
C GLY A 173 10.31 13.73 -23.22
N GLY A 174 10.24 12.43 -23.53
CA GLY A 174 11.15 11.41 -23.02
C GLY A 174 12.48 11.22 -23.72
N LEU A 175 12.64 11.65 -24.97
CA LEU A 175 13.70 11.10 -25.84
C LEU A 175 14.71 12.14 -26.28
N ASN A 176 15.97 11.72 -26.27
CA ASN A 176 17.04 12.43 -26.93
C ASN A 176 17.02 12.08 -28.43
N SER A 177 17.70 12.85 -29.28
CA SER A 177 17.77 12.68 -30.76
C SER A 177 18.20 11.29 -31.27
N ASN A 178 18.61 10.38 -30.36
CA ASN A 178 19.05 9.02 -30.66
C ASN A 178 18.05 7.94 -30.19
N GLY A 179 16.78 8.29 -29.91
CA GLY A 179 15.76 7.32 -29.48
C GLY A 179 16.00 6.70 -28.10
N LYS A 180 16.84 7.34 -27.26
CA LYS A 180 17.11 6.91 -25.88
C LYS A 180 16.40 7.82 -24.88
N ALA A 181 15.86 7.22 -23.82
CA ALA A 181 15.25 7.95 -22.72
C ALA A 181 16.23 8.98 -22.11
N SER A 182 15.76 10.20 -21.89
CA SER A 182 16.51 11.33 -21.38
C SER A 182 16.96 11.06 -19.94
N THR A 183 18.25 11.29 -19.67
CA THR A 183 18.85 11.12 -18.34
C THR A 183 18.17 11.98 -17.27
N LYS A 184 17.67 13.17 -17.63
CA LYS A 184 16.90 14.04 -16.72
C LYS A 184 15.58 13.40 -16.31
N ILE A 185 14.87 12.77 -17.25
CA ILE A 185 13.59 12.11 -17.00
C ILE A 185 13.78 10.84 -16.16
N LEU A 186 14.78 10.04 -16.49
CA LEU A 186 15.14 8.87 -15.68
C LEU A 186 15.54 9.26 -14.24
N SER A 187 16.23 10.40 -14.07
CA SER A 187 16.55 10.95 -12.74
C SER A 187 15.29 11.43 -12.00
N GLY A 188 14.36 12.08 -12.69
CA GLY A 188 13.06 12.47 -12.14
C GLY A 188 12.23 11.26 -11.66
N GLU A 189 12.17 10.20 -12.47
CA GLU A 189 11.53 8.94 -12.09
C GLU A 189 12.21 8.26 -10.90
N CYS A 190 13.55 8.32 -10.79
CA CYS A 190 14.25 7.83 -9.60
C CYS A 190 13.77 8.55 -8.34
N GLY A 191 13.69 9.89 -8.38
CA GLY A 191 13.20 10.71 -7.27
C GLY A 191 11.74 10.39 -6.93
N TYR A 192 10.89 10.28 -7.94
CA TYR A 192 9.48 9.94 -7.79
C TYR A 192 9.28 8.57 -7.12
N MET A 193 9.96 7.52 -7.60
CA MET A 193 9.82 6.18 -7.02
C MET A 193 10.38 6.07 -5.59
N LEU A 194 11.44 6.82 -5.27
CA LEU A 194 11.91 6.95 -3.89
C LEU A 194 10.90 7.69 -3.01
N SER A 195 10.17 8.65 -3.56
CA SER A 195 9.08 9.33 -2.87
C SER A 195 7.90 8.40 -2.59
N VAL A 196 7.48 7.58 -3.56
CA VAL A 196 6.45 6.53 -3.38
C VAL A 196 6.88 5.55 -2.28
N TYR A 197 8.13 5.08 -2.31
CA TYR A 197 8.70 4.25 -1.26
C TYR A 197 8.56 4.89 0.14
N ARG A 198 8.99 6.15 0.28
CA ARG A 198 8.90 6.90 1.56
C ARG A 198 7.45 7.02 2.04
N PHE A 199 6.52 7.29 1.14
CA PHE A 199 5.09 7.36 1.48
C PHE A 199 4.59 6.03 2.04
N LEU A 200 4.88 4.91 1.39
CA LEU A 200 4.46 3.59 1.84
C LEU A 200 5.08 3.24 3.21
N VAL A 201 6.36 3.53 3.43
CA VAL A 201 6.98 3.35 4.76
C VAL A 201 6.30 4.21 5.83
N LYS A 202 5.98 5.47 5.53
CA LYS A 202 5.25 6.37 6.47
C LYS A 202 3.84 5.85 6.75
N LEU A 203 3.14 5.34 5.73
CA LEU A 203 1.81 4.76 5.90
C LEU A 203 1.85 3.53 6.81
N HIS A 204 2.81 2.63 6.60
CA HIS A 204 3.04 1.50 7.49
C HIS A 204 3.28 1.94 8.94
N ALA A 205 4.17 2.91 9.14
CA ALA A 205 4.48 3.45 10.47
C ALA A 205 3.25 4.08 11.15
N ALA A 206 2.40 4.77 10.37
CA ALA A 206 1.15 5.34 10.86
C ALA A 206 0.15 4.25 11.31
N VAL A 207 0.10 3.10 10.63
CA VAL A 207 -0.80 1.99 10.97
C VAL A 207 -0.36 1.23 12.21
N PHE A 208 0.94 0.91 12.33
CA PHE A 208 1.45 0.07 13.42
C PHE A 208 2.16 0.83 14.55
N GLN A 209 2.10 2.17 14.55
CA GLN A 209 2.60 3.06 15.61
C GLN A 209 4.01 2.73 16.11
N ARG A 210 4.96 2.59 15.18
CA ARG A 210 6.39 2.56 15.50
C ARG A 210 7.06 3.79 14.93
N VAL A 211 7.37 4.77 15.78
CA VAL A 211 8.32 5.83 15.45
C VAL A 211 9.66 5.51 16.11
N ARG A 212 10.60 5.07 15.29
CA ARG A 212 11.97 5.58 15.21
C ARG A 212 12.49 5.11 13.85
N THR A 213 12.31 5.94 12.83
CA THR A 213 13.05 5.83 11.58
C THR A 213 14.46 6.34 11.85
N PRO A 214 15.53 5.51 11.87
CA PRO A 214 16.86 6.04 11.66
C PRO A 214 16.97 6.29 10.15
N ILE A 215 16.94 7.56 9.76
CA ILE A 215 17.27 7.94 8.38
C ILE A 215 18.53 8.79 8.48
N GLU A 216 19.66 8.11 8.63
CA GLU A 216 20.85 8.47 7.89
C GLU A 216 20.92 7.46 6.74
N VAL A 217 20.69 7.95 5.52
CA VAL A 217 20.82 7.15 4.30
C VAL A 217 22.30 7.13 3.97
N ASP A 218 23.01 6.14 4.51
CA ASP A 218 24.36 5.86 4.05
C ASP A 218 24.26 5.17 2.67
N MET A 219 24.93 5.75 1.67
CA MET A 219 24.80 5.44 0.25
C MET A 219 25.43 4.10 -0.17
N ASN A 220 25.83 3.26 0.78
CA ASN A 220 26.57 2.03 0.50
C ASN A 220 25.84 0.76 0.98
N CYS A 221 25.60 -0.11 0.00
CA CYS A 221 25.10 -1.48 0.07
C CYS A 221 25.21 -2.22 1.43
N ALA A 222 24.05 -2.55 2.02
CA ALA A 222 23.82 -3.84 2.68
C ALA A 222 22.31 -4.11 2.86
N PRO A 223 21.82 -5.36 2.73
CA PRO A 223 20.46 -5.71 3.12
C PRO A 223 20.34 -5.63 4.65
N ILE A 224 19.40 -4.81 5.15
CA ILE A 224 19.08 -4.71 6.57
C ILE A 224 18.57 -6.08 7.04
N ARG A 225 19.44 -6.86 7.70
CA ARG A 225 19.04 -8.04 8.47
C ARG A 225 18.31 -7.56 9.73
N VAL A 226 16.99 -7.51 9.67
CA VAL A 226 16.17 -7.40 10.88
C VAL A 226 16.26 -8.75 11.61
N ARG A 227 17.18 -8.83 12.58
CA ARG A 227 17.29 -9.97 13.49
C ARG A 227 16.02 -9.99 14.33
N ALA A 228 15.23 -11.06 14.21
CA ALA A 228 14.04 -11.29 15.02
C ALA A 228 14.44 -11.49 16.49
N GLU A 229 14.44 -10.42 17.28
CA GLU A 229 14.43 -10.56 18.73
C GLU A 229 13.03 -11.01 19.17
N ARG A 230 12.92 -12.29 19.53
CA ARG A 230 11.88 -12.77 20.44
C ARG A 230 12.01 -11.98 21.76
N ARG A 231 11.01 -11.17 22.12
CA ARG A 231 10.77 -10.74 23.51
C ARG A 231 9.29 -10.96 23.81
N VAL A 232 8.99 -12.07 24.51
CA VAL A 232 8.71 -12.16 25.96
C VAL A 232 7.29 -11.68 26.27
N MET A 233 6.44 -12.63 26.66
CA MET A 233 5.12 -12.41 27.26
C MET A 233 5.23 -11.45 28.44
N GLY A 234 4.39 -10.40 28.46
CA GLY A 234 4.32 -9.44 29.54
C GLY A 234 2.87 -9.01 29.81
N ARG A 235 2.29 -9.66 30.83
CA ARG A 235 1.23 -9.23 31.77
C ARG A 235 0.00 -8.47 31.24
N LYS A 236 -1.15 -9.15 31.37
CA LYS A 236 -2.48 -8.55 31.56
C LYS A 236 -2.43 -7.50 32.68
N ASN A 237 -2.59 -6.23 32.32
CA ASN A 237 -3.15 -5.23 33.23
C ASN A 237 -4.58 -4.96 32.76
N SER A 238 -5.51 -5.47 33.56
CA SER A 238 -6.94 -5.17 33.51
C SER A 238 -7.19 -3.78 34.07
N SER A 239 -7.34 -2.80 33.18
CA SER A 239 -8.01 -1.52 33.45
C SER A 239 -8.68 -1.02 32.18
N GLY A 240 -9.98 -0.77 32.28
CA GLY A 240 -10.96 -0.47 31.22
C GLY A 240 -10.42 0.14 29.93
N SER A 241 -10.31 -0.69 28.89
CA SER A 241 -10.07 -0.23 27.52
C SER A 241 -11.39 0.21 26.90
N ASN A 242 -11.70 1.50 26.94
CA ASN A 242 -12.54 2.09 25.90
C ASN A 242 -11.85 1.79 24.56
N GLY A 243 -12.54 1.06 23.68
CA GLY A 243 -11.97 0.43 22.48
C GLY A 243 -11.18 1.41 21.61
N GLN A 244 -9.86 1.41 21.76
CA GLN A 244 -8.96 2.05 20.81
C GLN A 244 -9.05 1.24 19.51
N ALA A 245 -9.88 1.70 18.58
CA ALA A 245 -10.00 1.10 17.27
C ALA A 245 -8.59 1.01 16.64
N HIS A 246 -8.11 -0.21 16.39
CA HIS A 246 -6.82 -0.41 15.74
C HIS A 246 -6.81 0.34 14.41
N MET A 247 -5.82 1.21 14.22
CA MET A 247 -5.64 1.91 12.96
C MET A 247 -5.37 0.89 11.84
N THR A 248 -5.92 1.16 10.66
CA THR A 248 -5.78 0.31 9.46
C THR A 248 -5.27 1.15 8.30
N ALA A 249 -4.72 0.51 7.27
CA ALA A 249 -4.31 1.25 6.07
C ALA A 249 -5.50 1.97 5.43
N PHE A 250 -6.67 1.31 5.36
CA PHE A 250 -7.90 1.92 4.87
C PHE A 250 -8.30 3.15 5.67
N SER A 251 -8.37 3.06 7.01
CA SER A 251 -8.78 4.20 7.85
C SER A 251 -7.77 5.35 7.82
N ALA A 252 -6.47 5.04 7.72
CA ALA A 252 -5.40 6.04 7.56
C ALA A 252 -5.55 6.81 6.25
N LEU A 253 -5.75 6.09 5.13
CA LEU A 253 -5.90 6.69 3.81
C LEU A 253 -7.21 7.45 3.64
N VAL A 254 -8.32 6.95 4.20
CA VAL A 254 -9.59 7.70 4.24
C VAL A 254 -9.42 9.00 5.01
N SER A 255 -8.74 8.96 6.16
CA SER A 255 -8.49 10.17 6.95
C SER A 255 -7.61 11.17 6.21
N LEU A 256 -6.56 10.70 5.53
CA LEU A 256 -5.69 11.53 4.70
C LEU A 256 -6.46 12.19 3.54
N LYS A 257 -7.23 11.40 2.77
CA LYS A 257 -8.04 11.91 1.65
C LYS A 257 -9.06 12.95 2.13
N ARG A 258 -9.72 12.71 3.27
CA ARG A 258 -10.65 13.67 3.89
C ARG A 258 -9.96 14.98 4.29
N ARG A 259 -8.73 14.92 4.81
CA ARG A 259 -7.96 16.14 5.17
C ARG A 259 -7.60 16.98 3.94
N ILE A 260 -7.25 16.33 2.84
CA ILE A 260 -6.95 17.02 1.57
C ILE A 260 -8.23 17.58 0.92
N ASN A 261 -9.37 16.93 1.16
CA ASN A 261 -10.71 17.37 0.77
C ASN A 261 -10.87 17.67 -0.73
N SER A 262 -10.10 16.98 -1.58
CA SER A 262 -10.21 17.04 -3.03
C SER A 262 -9.53 15.82 -3.66
N ALA A 263 -10.29 15.07 -4.47
CA ALA A 263 -9.77 13.90 -5.16
C ALA A 263 -8.68 14.29 -6.18
N GLN A 264 -8.91 15.37 -6.95
CA GLN A 264 -7.94 15.90 -7.89
C GLN A 264 -6.65 16.35 -7.19
N ARG A 265 -6.79 17.08 -6.08
CA ARG A 265 -5.62 17.53 -5.31
C ARG A 265 -4.83 16.35 -4.76
N PHE A 266 -5.50 15.33 -4.23
CA PHE A 266 -4.85 14.12 -3.75
C PHE A 266 -4.08 13.41 -4.88
N GLN A 267 -4.69 13.26 -6.05
CA GLN A 267 -4.04 12.67 -7.22
C GLN A 267 -2.81 13.47 -7.66
N ASN A 268 -2.94 14.79 -7.80
CA ASN A 268 -1.83 15.67 -8.16
C ASN A 268 -0.66 15.53 -7.17
N MET A 269 -0.94 15.47 -5.86
CA MET A 269 0.09 15.25 -4.84
C MET A 269 0.75 13.87 -4.98
N CYS A 270 -0.02 12.83 -5.30
CA CYS A 270 0.53 11.49 -5.55
C CYS A 270 1.38 11.43 -6.83
N TYR A 271 1.14 12.31 -7.80
CA TYR A 271 1.87 12.34 -9.07
C TYR A 271 3.19 13.13 -9.00
N VAL A 272 3.29 14.07 -8.05
CA VAL A 272 4.46 14.94 -7.90
C VAL A 272 5.41 14.41 -6.81
N ASP A 273 4.96 14.33 -5.55
CA ASP A 273 5.80 13.95 -4.41
C ASP A 273 4.96 13.27 -3.31
N PRO A 274 4.54 12.00 -3.49
CA PRO A 274 3.70 11.29 -2.53
C PRO A 274 4.32 11.19 -1.13
N GLY A 275 5.64 11.22 -1.03
CA GLY A 275 6.41 11.19 0.22
C GLY A 275 6.06 12.32 1.19
N GLN A 276 5.47 13.43 0.72
CA GLN A 276 5.04 14.55 1.56
C GLN A 276 3.62 14.39 2.13
N LEU A 277 2.84 13.42 1.65
CA LEU A 277 1.44 13.24 2.06
C LEU A 277 1.28 12.95 3.56
N LEU A 278 2.31 12.39 4.20
CA LEU A 278 2.31 11.98 5.61
C LEU A 278 3.46 12.62 6.40
N THR A 279 3.83 13.88 6.10
CA THR A 279 4.77 14.62 6.96
C THR A 279 4.25 14.73 8.39
N PHE A 280 5.18 14.67 9.35
CA PHE A 280 4.96 14.36 10.78
C PHE A 280 4.04 15.33 11.55
N GLU A 281 3.57 16.42 10.94
CA GLU A 281 2.62 17.36 11.57
C GLU A 281 1.18 16.82 11.70
N CYS A 282 0.90 15.64 11.15
CA CYS A 282 -0.43 15.05 11.14
C CYS A 282 -0.84 14.25 12.39
N ILE A 283 0.00 14.21 13.44
CA ILE A 283 -0.25 13.56 14.75
C ILE A 283 -0.23 14.59 15.89
N ARG A 284 -1.05 15.65 15.78
CA ARG A 284 -1.65 16.25 16.97
C ARG A 284 -3.14 15.95 16.93
N THR A 285 -3.58 15.07 17.81
CA THR A 285 -4.98 14.95 18.19
C THR A 285 -5.48 16.31 18.72
N PRO A 286 -6.71 16.75 18.41
CA PRO A 286 -7.26 18.01 18.94
C PRO A 286 -7.55 18.03 20.45
N ASN A 287 -7.12 17.02 21.22
CA ASN A 287 -7.62 16.78 22.58
C ASN A 287 -6.74 17.30 23.73
N GLU A 288 -5.70 18.09 23.48
CA GLU A 288 -4.88 18.68 24.56
C GLU A 288 -5.05 20.20 24.76
N ARG A 289 -6.09 20.82 24.20
CA ARG A 289 -6.50 22.18 24.58
C ARG A 289 -7.93 22.21 25.11
N ARG A 290 -8.16 21.55 26.24
CA ARG A 290 -9.17 21.92 27.25
C ARG A 290 -9.14 20.91 28.38
N SER A 291 -8.34 21.21 29.41
CA SER A 291 -8.60 20.90 30.81
C SER A 291 -7.36 21.24 31.64
N ARG A 292 -7.32 22.46 32.19
CA ARG A 292 -6.89 22.76 33.57
C ARG A 292 -6.86 24.26 33.81
N SER A 293 -8.02 24.78 34.20
CA SER A 293 -8.10 25.82 35.24
C SER A 293 -9.57 25.89 35.67
N ALA A 294 -9.94 25.02 36.59
CA ALA A 294 -11.08 25.27 37.44
C ALA A 294 -10.61 25.18 38.89
N ILE A 295 -11.00 26.19 39.65
CA ILE A 295 -11.00 26.29 41.11
C ILE A 295 -9.71 26.85 41.73
N ASN A 296 -9.74 28.16 41.99
CA ASN A 296 -9.65 28.64 43.36
C ASN A 296 -10.55 29.87 43.53
N GLN A 297 -11.63 29.66 44.30
CA GLN A 297 -12.31 30.71 45.02
C GLN A 297 -11.34 31.26 46.06
N SER A 298 -11.20 32.57 46.14
CA SER A 298 -10.78 33.24 47.37
C SER A 298 -11.58 34.53 47.51
N HIS A 299 -12.44 34.50 48.52
CA HIS A 299 -13.12 35.64 49.12
C HIS A 299 -12.15 36.80 49.36
N VAL A 300 -12.59 38.01 49.03
CA VAL A 300 -12.09 39.23 49.68
C VAL A 300 -13.32 39.99 50.17
N PHE A 301 -13.59 39.85 51.47
CA PHE A 301 -14.30 40.86 52.25
C PHE A 301 -13.23 41.82 52.78
N VAL A 302 -13.46 43.11 52.61
CA VAL A 302 -12.89 44.14 53.50
C VAL A 302 -14.06 45.04 53.88
N ASP A 303 -14.32 45.09 55.18
CA ASP A 303 -15.35 45.89 55.83
C ASP A 303 -14.93 47.37 55.98
N SER A 304 -15.95 48.24 55.94
CA SER A 304 -16.16 49.46 56.75
C SER A 304 -15.10 50.57 56.79
N GLN A 305 -15.41 51.70 56.16
CA GLN A 305 -15.86 52.95 56.82
C GLN A 305 -16.48 53.92 55.79
#